data_AF-A0A9P3KGQ5-F1
#
_entry.id   AF-A0A9P3KGQ5-F1
#
_cell.length_a   1.000
_cell.length_b   1.000
_cell.length_c   1.000
_cell.angle_alpha   90.00
_cell.angle_beta   90.00
_cell.angle_gamma   90.00
#
_symmetry.space_group_name_H-M   'P 1'
#
loop_
_entity.id
_entity.type
_entity.pdbx_description
1 polymer ?
#
loop_
_entity_poly.entity_id
_entity_poly.type
_entity_poly.pdbx_seq_one_letter_code
_entity_poly.pdbx_strand_id
1 'polypeptide(L)'
;MPSSAAIRVEGGAMRVEGGDRGLPDTKRFLALLETLRAGVPPPTDATACDYSERHELSLAAALFDWSQPLLVTRAPGRLDVMGGIADYSGSLVLQMPIAEACHVAIQITRAPPPHHPLSPPSSSAPSPSPPSLRIVSLSASANHRLPSVSLPLARLLPGLHASPPMSPTRASPCAIDYEAAHVLLAGGAAGRGGREGAVAERSREPRGQGGGEGAGNDAREGGGEQGPEGGMGDARWAAYVAGALVVLAREREAELRQAWMGGGREEGSVAGVAMLVASAVPEGVGVASSAAVEVAAMMALVNALRLSINPWDVARMCQIVENSVVGAPCGIMDQMAAALARPASLLALLCRPARMQGCLPLAAHVALWGIDSGARHCVGGVGYGAVRAAAFMGLTLVNAGREASSKDVDGVIPAAPPRHAASSATSKLSCLCELDPHSLPGVEPLLPPAMLGAAFLARHSSHGDRATAISPALPYPVLAATRHPVHEHFRVRCFRALLGGDSHASYTACGLGSAPTDLIIDLVKTHMGPQGPLWGAKITGGGSGGTVCVLGDSTPAAQAAVEDVCARFATATGHRPHLFHGSSPGAAHFDHLVVRPP
;
A
#
# COMPACT_ATOMS: atom_id res chain seq x y z
N MET A 1 -24.47 1.21 -9.61
CA MET A 1 -24.71 2.29 -10.60
C MET A 1 -26.22 2.42 -10.81
N PRO A 2 -26.90 3.44 -10.27
CA PRO A 2 -28.19 3.83 -10.81
C PRO A 2 -28.00 4.53 -12.16
N SER A 3 -28.99 4.35 -13.03
CA SER A 3 -29.09 4.82 -14.41
C SER A 3 -28.94 6.35 -14.56
N SER A 4 -28.37 6.76 -15.69
CA SER A 4 -28.26 8.11 -16.23
C SER A 4 -29.62 8.85 -16.26
N ALA A 5 -29.99 9.49 -15.15
CA ALA A 5 -30.96 10.58 -15.16
C ALA A 5 -30.17 11.90 -15.15
N ALA A 6 -30.28 12.67 -16.23
CA ALA A 6 -29.68 13.99 -16.35
C ALA A 6 -30.31 14.94 -15.30
N ILE A 7 -29.60 15.12 -14.19
CA ILE A 7 -29.93 16.15 -13.20
C ILE A 7 -29.61 17.50 -13.87
N ARG A 8 -30.65 18.32 -14.08
CA ARG A 8 -30.46 19.72 -14.52
C ARG A 8 -29.69 20.46 -13.41
N VAL A 9 -28.47 20.86 -13.73
CA VAL A 9 -27.64 21.69 -12.84
C VAL A 9 -28.12 23.13 -12.97
N GLU A 10 -28.86 23.64 -11.98
CA GLU A 10 -29.07 25.08 -11.81
C GLU A 10 -27.82 25.69 -11.14
N GLY A 11 -27.26 26.74 -11.78
CA GLY A 11 -25.95 27.29 -11.46
C GLY A 11 -24.88 26.75 -12.40
N GLY A 12 -24.04 27.62 -12.99
CA GLY A 12 -23.05 27.24 -14.01
C GLY A 12 -22.13 26.06 -13.60
N ALA A 13 -21.43 25.48 -14.56
CA ALA A 13 -20.50 24.38 -14.29
C ALA A 13 -19.25 24.86 -13.52
N MET A 14 -18.69 24.01 -12.65
CA MET A 14 -17.40 24.31 -12.01
C MET A 14 -16.32 24.57 -13.05
N ARG A 15 -15.41 25.50 -12.74
CA ARG A 15 -14.26 25.82 -13.59
C ARG A 15 -13.05 25.02 -13.11
N VAL A 16 -12.47 24.22 -14.01
CA VAL A 16 -11.29 23.40 -13.70
C VAL A 16 -10.07 24.00 -14.39
N GLU A 17 -9.14 24.56 -13.60
CA GLU A 17 -7.87 25.06 -14.12
C GLU A 17 -7.04 23.88 -14.67
N GLY A 18 -6.64 23.95 -15.93
CA GLY A 18 -5.87 22.89 -16.60
C GLY A 18 -6.69 21.72 -17.17
N GLY A 19 -8.03 21.75 -17.04
CA GLY A 19 -8.93 20.73 -17.58
C GLY A 19 -8.78 19.34 -16.93
N ASP A 20 -9.33 18.31 -17.57
CA ASP A 20 -9.28 16.91 -17.10
C ASP A 20 -7.98 16.17 -17.47
N ARG A 21 -7.01 16.88 -18.06
CA ARG A 21 -5.74 16.36 -18.59
C ARG A 21 -5.91 15.22 -19.61
N GLY A 22 -7.10 15.06 -20.21
CA GLY A 22 -7.41 13.98 -21.16
C GLY A 22 -7.59 12.61 -20.52
N LEU A 23 -7.78 12.53 -19.19
CA LEU A 23 -7.87 11.27 -18.45
C LEU A 23 -9.34 10.90 -18.15
N PRO A 24 -9.85 9.75 -18.64
CA PRO A 24 -11.27 9.37 -18.46
C PRO A 24 -11.71 9.20 -17.01
N ASP A 25 -10.83 8.69 -16.14
CA ASP A 25 -11.07 8.53 -14.71
C ASP A 25 -11.23 9.89 -14.01
N THR A 26 -10.41 10.87 -14.40
CA THR A 26 -10.43 12.24 -13.89
C THR A 26 -11.68 12.98 -14.33
N LYS A 27 -12.10 12.81 -15.59
CA LYS A 27 -13.40 13.33 -16.07
C LYS A 27 -14.57 12.80 -15.25
N ARG A 28 -14.58 11.50 -14.94
CA ARG A 28 -15.61 10.88 -14.08
C ARG A 28 -15.58 11.45 -12.65
N PHE A 29 -14.39 11.62 -12.07
CA PHE A 29 -14.25 12.20 -10.74
C PHE A 29 -14.72 13.67 -10.67
N LEU A 30 -14.42 14.49 -11.68
CA LEU A 30 -14.91 15.87 -11.77
C LEU A 30 -16.44 15.92 -11.91
N ALA A 31 -17.03 15.02 -12.70
CA ALA A 31 -18.49 14.90 -12.80
C ALA A 31 -19.15 14.47 -11.47
N LEU A 32 -18.47 13.62 -10.69
CA LEU A 32 -18.90 13.27 -9.34
C LEU A 32 -18.89 14.49 -8.43
N LEU A 33 -17.82 15.30 -8.43
CA LEU A 33 -17.78 16.55 -7.66
C LEU A 33 -18.92 17.51 -8.05
N GLU A 34 -19.23 17.62 -9.34
CA GLU A 34 -20.34 18.46 -9.82
C GLU A 34 -21.69 17.97 -9.30
N THR A 35 -21.87 16.65 -9.26
CA THR A 35 -23.06 16.02 -8.68
C THR A 35 -23.17 16.29 -7.19
N LEU A 36 -22.06 16.17 -6.44
CA LEU A 36 -22.02 16.45 -5.00
C LEU A 36 -22.33 17.93 -4.70
N ARG A 37 -21.80 18.85 -5.51
CA ARG A 37 -22.06 20.30 -5.41
C ARG A 37 -23.54 20.63 -5.64
N ALA A 38 -24.16 20.03 -6.66
CA ALA A 38 -25.56 20.26 -7.01
C ALA A 38 -26.54 19.69 -5.96
N GLY A 39 -26.06 18.83 -5.07
CA GLY A 39 -26.84 18.18 -4.03
C GLY A 39 -27.34 16.80 -4.43
N VAL A 40 -27.43 15.90 -3.44
CA VAL A 40 -27.92 14.53 -3.64
C VAL A 40 -29.44 14.51 -3.45
N PRO A 41 -30.25 14.15 -4.47
CA PRO A 41 -31.71 14.20 -4.36
C PRO A 41 -32.28 13.20 -3.33
N PRO A 42 -33.42 13.52 -2.68
CA PRO A 42 -34.05 12.64 -1.69
C PRO A 42 -34.58 11.35 -2.33
N PRO A 43 -34.63 10.22 -1.57
CA PRO A 43 -35.06 8.94 -2.11
C PRO A 43 -36.56 8.93 -2.46
N THR A 44 -36.89 8.37 -3.61
CA THR A 44 -38.28 8.10 -4.03
C THR A 44 -38.71 6.65 -3.80
N ASP A 45 -37.76 5.69 -3.76
CA ASP A 45 -37.92 4.29 -3.33
C ASP A 45 -36.52 3.64 -3.25
N ALA A 46 -36.07 3.08 -2.12
CA ALA A 46 -34.69 2.59 -1.99
C ALA A 46 -34.51 1.44 -0.97
N THR A 47 -33.61 0.49 -1.27
CA THR A 47 -33.23 -0.65 -0.43
C THR A 47 -32.20 -0.26 0.65
N ALA A 48 -31.87 -1.16 1.60
CA ALA A 48 -30.87 -0.87 2.65
C ALA A 48 -29.44 -0.64 2.10
N CYS A 49 -29.05 -1.31 1.01
CA CYS A 49 -27.77 -1.10 0.32
C CYS A 49 -27.68 0.33 -0.28
N ASP A 50 -28.79 0.81 -0.85
CA ASP A 50 -28.90 2.18 -1.36
C ASP A 50 -28.76 3.24 -0.26
N TYR A 51 -29.15 2.91 0.99
CA TYR A 51 -29.10 3.86 2.11
C TYR A 51 -27.66 4.19 2.52
N SER A 52 -26.79 3.19 2.56
CA SER A 52 -25.37 3.34 2.92
C SER A 52 -24.59 4.18 1.90
N GLU A 53 -24.71 3.86 0.60
CA GLU A 53 -24.03 4.63 -0.44
C GLU A 53 -24.54 6.08 -0.49
N ARG A 54 -25.86 6.29 -0.34
CA ARG A 54 -26.44 7.64 -0.28
C ARG A 54 -26.03 8.43 0.96
N HIS A 55 -25.81 7.76 2.10
CA HIS A 55 -25.31 8.40 3.30
C HIS A 55 -23.92 9.01 3.07
N GLU A 56 -22.98 8.23 2.52
CA GLU A 56 -21.63 8.72 2.20
C GLU A 56 -21.65 9.81 1.13
N LEU A 57 -22.51 9.70 0.11
CA LEU A 57 -22.69 10.77 -0.87
C LEU A 57 -23.22 12.06 -0.22
N SER A 58 -24.12 11.94 0.77
CA SER A 58 -24.63 13.10 1.52
C SER A 58 -23.54 13.72 2.41
N LEU A 59 -22.69 12.90 3.04
CA LEU A 59 -21.54 13.37 3.80
C LEU A 59 -20.51 14.05 2.89
N ALA A 60 -20.24 13.49 1.71
CA ALA A 60 -19.35 14.07 0.70
C ALA A 60 -19.89 15.40 0.17
N ALA A 61 -21.20 15.51 -0.05
CA ALA A 61 -21.84 16.76 -0.46
C ALA A 61 -21.74 17.85 0.61
N ALA A 62 -21.82 17.48 1.90
CA ALA A 62 -21.65 18.40 3.02
C ALA A 62 -20.18 18.70 3.37
N LEU A 63 -19.22 17.97 2.80
CA LEU A 63 -17.82 17.96 3.24
C LEU A 63 -17.10 19.30 2.99
N PHE A 64 -17.37 19.91 1.82
CA PHE A 64 -16.65 21.08 1.31
C PHE A 64 -17.49 22.36 1.39
N ASP A 65 -16.81 23.50 1.52
CA ASP A 65 -17.37 24.80 1.18
C ASP A 65 -17.26 24.99 -0.34
N TRP A 66 -18.34 24.70 -1.04
CA TRP A 66 -18.43 24.79 -2.50
C TRP A 66 -18.37 26.23 -3.06
N SER A 67 -18.36 27.25 -2.19
CA SER A 67 -18.09 28.64 -2.58
C SER A 67 -16.59 28.95 -2.69
N GLN A 68 -15.73 28.04 -2.22
CA GLN A 68 -14.28 28.18 -2.23
C GLN A 68 -13.65 27.18 -3.20
N PRO A 69 -12.43 27.47 -3.71
CA PRO A 69 -11.69 26.49 -4.49
C PRO A 69 -11.38 25.23 -3.68
N LEU A 70 -11.29 24.10 -4.39
CA LEU A 70 -10.78 22.83 -3.87
C LEU A 70 -9.68 22.32 -4.79
N LEU A 71 -8.73 21.56 -4.24
CA LEU A 71 -7.68 20.94 -5.02
C LEU A 71 -8.00 19.47 -5.27
N VAL A 72 -7.68 18.98 -6.46
CA VAL A 72 -7.79 17.56 -6.81
C VAL A 72 -6.43 17.02 -7.18
N THR A 73 -6.04 15.92 -6.54
CA THR A 73 -4.82 15.17 -6.87
C THR A 73 -5.19 13.73 -7.23
N ARG A 74 -4.27 13.01 -7.85
CA ARG A 74 -4.44 11.58 -8.10
C ARG A 74 -3.12 10.83 -8.04
N ALA A 75 -3.17 9.53 -7.79
CA ALA A 75 -2.04 8.63 -7.98
C ALA A 75 -2.52 7.29 -8.55
N PRO A 76 -1.83 6.73 -9.55
CA PRO A 76 -2.18 5.45 -10.14
C PRO A 76 -1.78 4.27 -9.26
N GLY A 77 -2.42 3.12 -9.47
CA GLY A 77 -1.84 1.84 -9.09
C GLY A 77 -0.67 1.46 -10.03
N ARG A 78 -0.16 0.24 -9.89
CA ARG A 78 0.97 -0.25 -10.68
C ARG A 78 0.94 -1.75 -10.91
N LEU A 79 1.40 -2.18 -12.08
CA LEU A 79 1.80 -3.56 -12.34
C LEU A 79 3.30 -3.70 -12.06
N ASP A 80 3.63 -4.70 -11.23
CA ASP A 80 5.00 -5.17 -11.08
C ASP A 80 5.34 -6.06 -12.28
N VAL A 81 6.16 -5.52 -13.18
CA VAL A 81 6.56 -6.18 -14.44
C VAL A 81 7.77 -7.09 -14.20
N MET A 82 8.71 -6.68 -13.33
CA MET A 82 9.85 -7.48 -12.89
C MET A 82 10.39 -6.96 -11.53
N GLY A 83 10.91 -7.86 -10.69
CA GLY A 83 11.65 -7.47 -9.49
C GLY A 83 10.87 -7.51 -8.18
N GLY A 84 9.59 -7.88 -8.20
CA GLY A 84 8.79 -7.96 -6.97
C GLY A 84 9.33 -8.99 -5.97
N ILE A 85 8.94 -8.81 -4.70
CA ILE A 85 9.44 -9.58 -3.53
C ILE A 85 10.98 -9.49 -3.35
N ALA A 86 11.64 -8.56 -4.02
CA ALA A 86 13.08 -8.32 -3.88
C ALA A 86 13.42 -6.83 -3.62
N ASP A 87 12.41 -5.98 -3.49
CA ASP A 87 12.57 -4.54 -3.29
C ASP A 87 13.22 -4.23 -1.93
N TYR A 88 12.81 -4.90 -0.86
CA TYR A 88 13.41 -4.74 0.47
C TYR A 88 14.87 -5.23 0.57
N SER A 89 15.33 -6.05 -0.37
CA SER A 89 16.65 -6.69 -0.41
C SER A 89 17.61 -6.06 -1.42
N GLY A 90 17.26 -4.88 -1.95
CA GLY A 90 18.14 -4.06 -2.79
C GLY A 90 18.06 -4.36 -4.28
N SER A 91 17.03 -5.08 -4.72
CA SER A 91 16.87 -5.43 -6.13
C SER A 91 16.62 -4.21 -7.03
N LEU A 92 16.81 -4.43 -8.33
CA LEU A 92 16.33 -3.54 -9.37
C LEU A 92 14.91 -4.01 -9.69
N VAL A 93 13.96 -3.08 -9.74
CA VAL A 93 12.56 -3.37 -10.07
C VAL A 93 12.13 -2.55 -11.29
N LEU A 94 11.18 -3.09 -12.05
CA LEU A 94 10.58 -2.46 -13.23
C LEU A 94 9.07 -2.42 -13.07
N GLN A 95 8.53 -1.21 -12.85
CA GLN A 95 7.11 -1.02 -12.54
C GLN A 95 6.42 -0.23 -13.64
N MET A 96 5.23 -0.65 -14.04
CA MET A 96 4.39 0.10 -14.97
C MET A 96 3.18 0.68 -14.24
N PRO A 97 2.88 1.98 -14.36
CA PRO A 97 1.66 2.54 -13.79
C PRO A 97 0.45 2.06 -14.58
N ILE A 98 -0.63 1.69 -13.89
CA ILE A 98 -1.89 1.32 -14.55
C ILE A 98 -2.71 2.57 -14.91
N ALA A 99 -3.78 2.37 -15.68
CA ALA A 99 -4.68 3.46 -16.05
C ALA A 99 -5.50 3.95 -14.86
N GLU A 100 -5.89 3.02 -13.98
CA GLU A 100 -6.69 3.25 -12.79
C GLU A 100 -5.90 4.03 -11.72
N ALA A 101 -6.58 4.98 -11.09
CA ALA A 101 -6.02 5.80 -10.04
C ALA A 101 -6.98 6.03 -8.88
N CYS A 102 -6.39 6.43 -7.77
CA CYS A 102 -7.08 7.04 -6.65
C CYS A 102 -7.06 8.56 -6.82
N HIS A 103 -8.21 9.20 -6.67
CA HIS A 103 -8.38 10.64 -6.64
C HIS A 103 -8.66 11.12 -5.22
N VAL A 104 -8.07 12.26 -4.88
CA VAL A 104 -8.30 12.93 -3.62
C VAL A 104 -8.64 14.39 -3.89
N ALA A 105 -9.86 14.81 -3.51
CA ALA A 105 -10.21 16.21 -3.41
C ALA A 105 -9.96 16.70 -1.98
N ILE A 106 -9.33 17.85 -1.83
CA ILE A 106 -8.96 18.42 -0.53
C ILE A 106 -9.31 19.90 -0.42
N GLN A 107 -9.72 20.30 0.78
CA GLN A 107 -9.87 21.70 1.17
C GLN A 107 -9.37 21.89 2.60
N ILE A 108 -8.59 22.97 2.83
CA ILE A 108 -8.23 23.41 4.19
C ILE A 108 -9.41 24.22 4.70
N THR A 109 -10.13 23.68 5.69
CA THR A 109 -11.41 24.23 6.15
C THR A 109 -11.28 24.89 7.52
N ARG A 110 -12.05 25.95 7.77
CA ARG A 110 -12.31 26.40 9.15
C ARG A 110 -13.14 25.35 9.90
N ALA A 111 -13.23 25.50 11.22
CA ALA A 111 -14.09 24.66 12.05
C ALA A 111 -15.52 24.60 11.47
N PRO A 112 -16.12 23.40 11.34
CA PRO A 112 -17.48 23.28 10.82
C PRO A 112 -18.49 23.95 11.77
N PRO A 113 -19.61 24.45 11.25
CA PRO A 113 -20.67 25.01 12.08
C PRO A 113 -21.22 23.96 13.07
N PRO A 114 -21.75 24.39 14.24
CA PRO A 114 -22.48 23.49 15.11
C PRO A 114 -23.59 22.79 14.29
N HIS A 115 -23.74 21.47 14.44
CA HIS A 115 -24.67 20.59 13.70
C HIS A 115 -24.22 20.03 12.32
N HIS A 116 -22.96 20.20 11.90
CA HIS A 116 -22.44 19.50 10.71
C HIS A 116 -22.49 17.95 10.90
N PRO A 117 -22.87 17.14 9.89
CA PRO A 117 -23.04 15.67 10.02
C PRO A 117 -21.81 14.92 10.53
N LEU A 118 -20.61 15.41 10.22
CA LEU A 118 -19.31 14.90 10.69
C LEU A 118 -18.81 15.53 12.01
N SER A 119 -19.61 16.37 12.68
CA SER A 119 -19.27 16.93 13.99
C SER A 119 -19.54 15.91 15.10
N PRO A 120 -18.73 15.90 16.18
CA PRO A 120 -19.02 15.06 17.34
C PRO A 120 -20.37 15.44 17.98
N PRO A 121 -21.14 14.47 18.53
CA PRO A 121 -22.38 14.77 19.23
C PRO A 121 -22.07 15.64 20.46
N SER A 122 -22.59 16.87 20.49
CA SER A 122 -22.45 17.78 21.63
C SER A 122 -23.65 17.66 22.59
N SER A 123 -23.39 17.56 23.88
CA SER A 123 -24.39 17.62 24.96
C SER A 123 -24.48 19.00 25.65
N SER A 124 -23.82 20.03 25.13
CA SER A 124 -23.91 21.40 25.69
C SER A 124 -23.68 22.49 24.63
N ALA A 125 -23.92 23.75 25.00
CA ALA A 125 -24.02 24.97 24.18
C ALA A 125 -23.09 25.08 22.93
N PRO A 126 -23.47 25.86 21.90
CA PRO A 126 -22.76 25.92 20.61
C PRO A 126 -21.38 26.58 20.74
N SER A 127 -20.37 25.78 21.09
CA SER A 127 -18.97 26.13 20.94
C SER A 127 -18.49 25.72 19.53
N PRO A 128 -17.53 26.44 18.93
CA PRO A 128 -16.96 26.03 17.65
C PRO A 128 -16.30 24.67 17.78
N SER A 129 -16.60 23.76 16.85
CA SER A 129 -16.00 22.43 16.78
C SER A 129 -14.47 22.55 16.70
N PRO A 130 -13.68 21.71 17.41
CA PRO A 130 -12.24 21.75 17.28
C PRO A 130 -11.81 21.43 15.84
N PRO A 131 -10.66 21.94 15.38
CA PRO A 131 -10.16 21.61 14.04
C PRO A 131 -9.92 20.11 13.92
N SER A 132 -10.45 19.52 12.85
CA SER A 132 -10.40 18.07 12.62
C SER A 132 -9.96 17.73 11.19
N LEU A 133 -9.38 16.53 11.05
CA LEU A 133 -9.23 15.85 9.78
C LEU A 133 -10.52 15.07 9.50
N ARG A 134 -11.22 15.44 8.43
CA ARG A 134 -12.46 14.80 7.97
C ARG A 134 -12.19 14.10 6.64
N ILE A 135 -12.45 12.80 6.59
CA ILE A 135 -12.22 11.97 5.41
C ILE A 135 -13.51 11.26 5.05
N VAL A 136 -13.99 11.45 3.82
CA VAL A 136 -15.10 10.71 3.21
C VAL A 136 -14.53 9.85 2.09
N SER A 137 -14.95 8.59 1.97
CA SER A 137 -14.48 7.68 0.93
C SER A 137 -15.66 7.15 0.11
N LEU A 138 -15.60 7.30 -1.22
CA LEU A 138 -16.61 6.82 -2.15
C LEU A 138 -16.04 5.64 -2.97
N SER A 139 -16.49 4.41 -2.66
CA SER A 139 -16.18 3.14 -3.37
C SER A 139 -14.69 2.66 -3.28
N ALA A 140 -14.34 1.37 -3.43
CA ALA A 140 -14.91 0.33 -4.30
C ALA A 140 -14.87 -1.13 -3.74
N SER A 141 -15.89 -1.52 -2.97
CA SER A 141 -16.58 -2.83 -3.00
C SER A 141 -17.71 -2.82 -1.94
N ALA A 142 -18.78 -3.60 -2.15
CA ALA A 142 -19.94 -3.67 -1.26
C ALA A 142 -19.64 -4.22 0.16
N ASN A 143 -18.40 -4.62 0.44
CA ASN A 143 -17.99 -5.25 1.69
C ASN A 143 -16.70 -4.60 2.23
N HIS A 144 -16.79 -3.49 2.98
CA HIS A 144 -15.78 -3.03 3.99
C HIS A 144 -15.19 -1.61 3.88
N ARG A 145 -15.95 -0.58 3.50
CA ARG A 145 -15.57 0.81 3.86
C ARG A 145 -16.75 1.68 4.25
N LEU A 146 -17.18 1.57 5.50
CA LEU A 146 -17.89 2.61 6.25
C LEU A 146 -17.33 2.54 7.67
N PRO A 147 -16.75 3.63 8.21
CA PRO A 147 -17.35 4.97 8.14
C PRO A 147 -16.43 6.06 7.57
N SER A 148 -17.02 7.14 7.08
CA SER A 148 -16.39 8.46 7.08
C SER A 148 -15.74 8.77 8.45
N VAL A 149 -14.54 9.33 8.45
CA VAL A 149 -13.73 9.52 9.66
C VAL A 149 -13.60 11.02 9.98
N SER A 150 -13.75 11.38 11.25
CA SER A 150 -13.52 12.73 11.77
C SER A 150 -12.61 12.64 13.00
N LEU A 151 -11.38 13.11 12.87
CA LEU A 151 -10.34 13.02 13.91
C LEU A 151 -9.92 14.42 14.37
N PRO A 152 -10.04 14.77 15.65
CA PRO A 152 -9.51 16.03 16.18
C PRO A 152 -8.01 16.13 15.94
N LEU A 153 -7.54 17.22 15.32
CA LEU A 153 -6.12 17.40 15.00
C LEU A 153 -5.24 17.42 16.25
N ALA A 154 -5.74 17.93 17.38
CA ALA A 154 -5.02 17.91 18.65
C ALA A 154 -4.70 16.49 19.16
N ARG A 155 -5.50 15.48 18.80
CA ARG A 155 -5.22 14.07 19.12
C ARG A 155 -4.27 13.43 18.11
N LEU A 156 -4.42 13.77 16.83
CA LEU A 156 -3.62 13.20 15.76
C LEU A 156 -2.19 13.77 15.73
N LEU A 157 -2.05 15.06 16.04
CA LEU A 157 -0.82 15.86 15.94
C LEU A 157 -0.54 16.59 17.27
N PRO A 158 -0.25 15.87 18.36
CA PRO A 158 -0.01 16.47 19.66
C PRO A 158 1.18 17.46 19.58
N GLY A 159 1.02 18.62 20.23
CA GLY A 159 2.07 19.65 20.28
C GLY A 159 2.18 20.57 19.05
N LEU A 160 1.54 20.25 17.93
CA LEU A 160 1.56 21.11 16.73
C LEU A 160 0.89 22.47 16.95
N HIS A 161 -0.07 22.54 17.89
CA HIS A 161 -0.76 23.75 18.30
C HIS A 161 0.01 24.62 19.31
N ALA A 162 1.10 24.12 19.92
CA ALA A 162 1.86 24.87 20.91
C ALA A 162 2.76 25.90 20.25
N SER A 163 2.84 27.12 20.82
CA SER A 163 3.78 28.16 20.41
C SER A 163 5.22 27.62 20.42
N PRO A 164 6.06 27.97 19.42
CA PRO A 164 7.45 27.54 19.41
C PRO A 164 8.17 28.05 20.68
N PRO A 165 9.09 27.26 21.27
CA PRO A 165 9.83 27.71 22.45
C PRO A 165 10.65 28.96 22.12
N MET A 166 10.62 29.96 23.03
CA MET A 166 11.26 31.28 22.85
C MET A 166 12.80 31.26 22.80
N SER A 167 13.45 30.09 22.89
CA SER A 167 14.91 29.94 22.90
C SER A 167 15.37 28.78 22.01
N PRO A 168 16.38 28.96 21.14
CA PRO A 168 16.86 27.92 20.20
C PRO A 168 17.76 26.86 20.87
N THR A 169 17.68 26.68 22.19
CA THR A 169 18.55 25.76 22.93
C THR A 169 17.91 24.37 23.02
N ARG A 170 18.49 23.44 22.25
CA ARG A 170 18.10 22.03 22.03
C ARG A 170 16.72 21.88 21.38
N ALA A 171 16.69 21.32 20.17
CA ALA A 171 15.47 20.85 19.54
C ALA A 171 14.79 19.85 20.49
N SER A 172 13.66 20.25 21.08
CA SER A 172 12.78 19.30 21.77
C SER A 172 12.35 18.24 20.75
N PRO A 173 12.35 16.94 21.11
CA PRO A 173 11.92 15.90 20.20
C PRO A 173 10.48 16.16 19.72
N CYS A 174 10.22 15.93 18.43
CA CYS A 174 8.88 16.03 17.87
C CYS A 174 7.92 15.19 18.72
N ALA A 175 6.83 15.79 19.21
CA ALA A 175 5.86 15.12 20.08
C ALA A 175 4.99 14.09 19.33
N ILE A 176 5.07 14.07 17.99
CA ILE A 176 4.31 13.16 17.14
C ILE A 176 5.02 11.82 17.10
N ASP A 177 4.34 10.80 17.60
CA ASP A 177 4.84 9.43 17.63
C ASP A 177 4.04 8.49 16.70
N TYR A 178 4.75 7.60 16.00
CA TYR A 178 4.13 6.70 15.02
C TYR A 178 3.42 5.53 15.68
N GLU A 179 3.93 5.02 16.80
CA GLU A 179 3.29 3.93 17.53
C GLU A 179 1.99 4.43 18.18
N ALA A 180 2.01 5.61 18.78
CA ALA A 180 0.81 6.27 19.29
C ALA A 180 -0.23 6.53 18.18
N ALA A 181 0.22 6.98 17.00
CA ALA A 181 -0.66 7.16 15.85
C ALA A 181 -1.22 5.83 15.32
N HIS A 182 -0.42 4.78 15.26
CA HIS A 182 -0.84 3.43 14.89
C HIS A 182 -1.96 2.94 15.82
N VAL A 183 -1.76 3.03 17.14
CA VAL A 183 -2.76 2.62 18.14
C VAL A 183 -4.04 3.46 18.01
N LEU A 184 -3.92 4.78 17.84
CA LEU A 184 -5.08 5.67 17.67
C LEU A 184 -5.91 5.31 16.43
N LEU A 185 -5.24 5.07 15.30
CA LEU A 185 -5.88 4.80 14.01
C LEU A 185 -6.35 3.35 13.88
N ALA A 186 -5.73 2.41 14.59
CA ALA A 186 -6.17 1.02 14.69
C ALA A 186 -7.36 0.83 15.65
N GLY A 187 -7.42 1.60 16.75
CA GLY A 187 -8.48 1.48 17.78
C GLY A 187 -9.73 2.36 17.58
N GLY A 188 -9.75 3.22 16.56
CA GLY A 188 -10.69 4.34 16.43
C GLY A 188 -12.15 4.04 16.08
N ALA A 189 -12.54 2.77 15.87
CA ALA A 189 -13.94 2.39 15.63
C ALA A 189 -14.73 2.05 16.92
N ALA A 190 -14.11 2.14 18.10
CA ALA A 190 -14.77 1.96 19.40
C ALA A 190 -14.97 3.31 20.09
N GLY A 191 -16.04 4.03 19.72
CA GLY A 191 -16.25 5.41 20.16
C GLY A 191 -17.71 5.86 20.27
N ARG A 192 -18.59 5.05 20.86
CA ARG A 192 -19.81 5.55 21.51
C ARG A 192 -19.90 4.99 22.93
N GLY A 193 -19.58 5.83 23.91
CA GLY A 193 -20.00 5.69 25.31
C GLY A 193 -19.33 4.58 26.13
N GLY A 194 -18.11 4.80 26.60
CA GLY A 194 -17.57 4.05 27.75
C GLY A 194 -18.04 4.70 29.06
N ARG A 195 -18.93 4.04 29.80
CA ARG A 195 -19.01 4.21 31.26
C ARG A 195 -17.90 3.36 31.86
N GLU A 196 -17.10 3.98 32.71
CA GLU A 196 -16.07 3.35 33.52
C GLU A 196 -16.64 2.20 34.36
N GLY A 197 -15.93 1.07 34.38
CA GLY A 197 -16.23 -0.08 35.23
C GLY A 197 -14.96 -0.90 35.43
N ALA A 198 -14.38 -0.76 36.62
CA ALA A 198 -13.15 -1.42 37.06
C ALA A 198 -13.23 -2.95 36.98
N VAL A 199 -12.18 -3.59 36.47
CA VAL A 199 -12.01 -5.05 36.54
C VAL A 199 -11.07 -5.35 37.70
N ALA A 200 -11.63 -5.90 38.78
CA ALA A 200 -10.89 -6.51 39.86
C ALA A 200 -10.67 -8.00 39.55
N GLU A 201 -9.40 -8.42 39.54
CA GLU A 201 -8.97 -9.81 39.49
C GLU A 201 -9.59 -10.63 40.63
N ARG A 202 -10.12 -11.82 40.31
CA ARG A 202 -10.18 -12.92 41.27
C ARG A 202 -9.78 -14.23 40.62
N SER A 203 -8.63 -14.70 41.09
CA SER A 203 -8.07 -16.04 40.99
C SER A 203 -9.07 -17.11 41.47
N ARG A 204 -9.12 -18.25 40.77
CA ARG A 204 -9.65 -19.51 41.31
C ARG A 204 -8.71 -20.65 40.94
N GLU A 205 -8.18 -21.29 41.98
CA GLU A 205 -7.49 -22.58 41.96
C GLU A 205 -8.45 -23.75 41.67
N PRO A 206 -7.95 -24.92 41.24
CA PRO A 206 -8.77 -26.08 40.90
C PRO A 206 -8.92 -27.07 42.06
N ARG A 207 -10.07 -27.75 42.14
CA ARG A 207 -10.26 -28.97 42.96
C ARG A 207 -10.89 -30.10 42.14
N GLY A 208 -10.08 -31.12 41.88
CA GLY A 208 -10.27 -32.55 42.20
C GLY A 208 -11.58 -33.31 41.89
N GLN A 209 -11.41 -34.32 41.03
CA GLN A 209 -11.71 -35.77 41.19
C GLN A 209 -13.12 -36.37 40.94
N GLY A 210 -13.06 -37.53 40.26
CA GLY A 210 -14.07 -38.61 40.13
C GLY A 210 -14.64 -38.70 38.70
N GLY A 211 -14.52 -39.75 37.89
CA GLY A 211 -14.29 -41.18 38.10
C GLY A 211 -15.45 -41.96 37.43
N GLY A 212 -15.19 -42.78 36.39
CA GLY A 212 -16.21 -43.69 35.82
C GLY A 212 -15.95 -44.12 34.37
N GLU A 213 -15.74 -45.42 34.17
CA GLU A 213 -15.49 -46.14 32.91
C GLU A 213 -16.73 -46.30 32.01
N GLY A 214 -16.52 -46.50 30.69
CA GLY A 214 -17.56 -47.01 29.79
C GLY A 214 -17.21 -46.90 28.30
N ALA A 215 -16.97 -48.04 27.65
CA ALA A 215 -16.65 -48.18 26.22
C ALA A 215 -17.85 -47.87 25.30
N GLY A 216 -17.57 -47.38 24.08
CA GLY A 216 -18.56 -47.26 23.02
C GLY A 216 -18.04 -46.51 21.80
N ASN A 217 -17.74 -47.27 20.75
CA ASN A 217 -17.33 -46.81 19.43
C ASN A 217 -18.50 -46.08 18.75
N ASP A 218 -18.30 -44.85 18.26
CA ASP A 218 -19.10 -44.30 17.16
C ASP A 218 -18.43 -43.06 16.55
N ALA A 219 -18.14 -43.17 15.25
CA ALA A 219 -17.67 -42.10 14.40
C ALA A 219 -18.79 -41.07 14.23
N ARG A 220 -18.58 -39.84 14.70
CA ARG A 220 -19.37 -38.67 14.31
C ARG A 220 -18.48 -37.46 14.09
N GLU A 221 -18.75 -36.81 12.98
CA GLU A 221 -18.18 -35.58 12.46
C GLU A 221 -17.99 -34.52 13.55
N GLY A 222 -16.74 -34.08 13.73
CA GLY A 222 -16.42 -32.94 14.57
C GLY A 222 -16.89 -31.66 13.91
N GLY A 223 -18.06 -31.17 14.33
CA GLY A 223 -18.48 -29.80 14.09
C GLY A 223 -17.44 -28.85 14.66
N GLY A 224 -16.75 -28.13 13.77
CA GLY A 224 -15.88 -27.04 14.16
C GLY A 224 -16.70 -25.98 14.87
N GLU A 225 -16.25 -25.60 16.07
CA GLU A 225 -16.73 -24.44 16.80
C GLU A 225 -16.75 -23.22 15.87
N GLN A 226 -17.94 -22.84 15.43
CA GLN A 226 -18.20 -21.57 14.79
C GLN A 226 -18.03 -20.49 15.87
N GLY A 227 -16.84 -19.90 15.91
CA GLY A 227 -16.61 -18.63 16.58
C GLY A 227 -17.56 -17.56 16.02
N PRO A 228 -17.94 -16.55 16.80
CA PRO A 228 -19.08 -15.70 16.50
C PRO A 228 -18.88 -14.93 15.19
N GLU A 229 -19.64 -15.32 14.17
CA GLU A 229 -19.90 -14.52 12.99
C GLU A 229 -20.74 -13.30 13.41
N GLY A 230 -20.10 -12.14 13.51
CA GLY A 230 -20.79 -10.86 13.72
C GLY A 230 -19.97 -9.87 14.54
N GLY A 231 -19.20 -9.00 13.89
CA GLY A 231 -18.53 -7.90 14.58
C GLY A 231 -17.76 -6.93 13.67
N MET A 232 -18.31 -5.72 13.52
CA MET A 232 -17.62 -4.42 13.39
C MET A 232 -16.54 -4.26 12.29
N GLY A 233 -16.85 -3.46 11.26
CA GLY A 233 -15.89 -3.09 10.20
C GLY A 233 -14.72 -2.26 10.74
N ASP A 234 -13.50 -2.77 10.55
CA ASP A 234 -12.25 -2.15 10.99
C ASP A 234 -11.93 -0.92 10.13
N ALA A 235 -11.88 0.28 10.72
CA ALA A 235 -11.57 1.54 10.03
C ALA A 235 -10.08 1.67 9.61
N ARG A 236 -9.36 0.55 9.43
CA ARG A 236 -7.92 0.49 9.11
C ARG A 236 -7.56 1.23 7.82
N TRP A 237 -8.49 1.35 6.88
CA TRP A 237 -8.24 2.07 5.63
C TRP A 237 -7.94 3.56 5.86
N ALA A 238 -8.52 4.17 6.90
CA ALA A 238 -8.32 5.58 7.20
C ALA A 238 -6.89 5.87 7.67
N ALA A 239 -6.17 4.86 8.17
CA ALA A 239 -4.78 5.00 8.57
C ALA A 239 -3.85 5.34 7.38
N TYR A 240 -4.15 4.84 6.17
CA TYR A 240 -3.40 5.20 4.96
C TYR A 240 -3.51 6.69 4.61
N VAL A 241 -4.68 7.29 4.86
CA VAL A 241 -4.95 8.71 4.55
C VAL A 241 -4.52 9.62 5.71
N ALA A 242 -4.98 9.32 6.93
CA ALA A 242 -4.66 10.10 8.12
C ALA A 242 -3.17 9.99 8.48
N GLY A 243 -2.55 8.84 8.23
CA GLY A 243 -1.12 8.63 8.41
C GLY A 243 -0.29 9.55 7.52
N ALA A 244 -0.76 9.93 6.34
CA ALA A 244 -0.06 10.90 5.48
C ALA A 244 0.12 12.25 6.21
N LEU A 245 -0.91 12.73 6.92
CA LEU A 245 -0.81 13.95 7.72
C LEU A 245 0.12 13.77 8.94
N VAL A 246 0.06 12.62 9.63
CA VAL A 246 0.94 12.31 10.76
C VAL A 246 2.41 12.31 10.34
N VAL A 247 2.74 11.60 9.25
CA VAL A 247 4.11 11.51 8.74
C VAL A 247 4.58 12.86 8.24
N LEU A 248 3.76 13.59 7.48
CA LEU A 248 4.11 14.93 7.02
C LEU A 248 4.42 15.87 8.20
N ALA A 249 3.60 15.81 9.26
CA ALA A 249 3.79 16.64 10.44
C ALA A 249 5.03 16.29 11.26
N ARG A 250 5.42 15.02 11.31
CA ARG A 250 6.65 14.60 11.99
C ARG A 250 7.90 14.88 11.18
N GLU A 251 7.90 14.52 9.89
CA GLU A 251 9.08 14.59 9.03
C GLU A 251 9.34 16.01 8.51
N ARG A 252 8.32 16.87 8.45
CA ARG A 252 8.40 18.25 7.94
C ARG A 252 7.78 19.26 8.90
N GLU A 253 7.93 19.04 10.20
CA GLU A 253 7.27 19.84 11.25
C GLU A 253 7.44 21.35 11.08
N ALA A 254 8.67 21.82 10.85
CA ALA A 254 8.96 23.25 10.73
C ALA A 254 8.23 23.89 9.53
N GLU A 255 8.30 23.25 8.37
CA GLU A 255 7.62 23.72 7.16
C GLU A 255 6.11 23.65 7.30
N LEU A 256 5.60 22.58 7.93
CA LEU A 256 4.17 22.43 8.21
C LEU A 256 3.66 23.56 9.10
N ARG A 257 4.36 23.84 10.21
CA ARG A 257 4.00 24.93 11.14
C ARG A 257 4.01 26.28 10.42
N GLN A 258 5.04 26.54 9.61
CA GLN A 258 5.14 27.77 8.83
C GLN A 258 3.99 27.90 7.83
N ALA A 259 3.64 26.83 7.10
CA ALA A 259 2.54 26.84 6.15
C ALA A 259 1.17 27.00 6.82
N TRP A 260 0.96 26.40 8.00
CA TRP A 260 -0.30 26.49 8.72
C TRP A 260 -0.51 27.86 9.36
N MET A 261 0.56 28.46 9.92
CA MET A 261 0.53 29.76 10.63
C MET A 261 0.76 30.97 9.71
N GLY A 262 1.52 30.84 8.62
CA GLY A 262 1.91 31.94 7.73
C GLY A 262 0.82 32.46 6.78
N GLY A 263 -0.40 31.94 6.85
CA GLY A 263 -1.50 32.24 5.93
C GLY A 263 -2.36 33.46 6.29
N GLY A 264 -1.90 34.38 7.15
CA GLY A 264 -2.71 35.51 7.62
C GLY A 264 -3.90 35.11 8.49
N ARG A 265 -3.81 33.94 9.15
CA ARG A 265 -4.81 33.41 10.08
C ARG A 265 -4.50 33.92 11.49
N GLU A 266 -5.50 34.02 12.37
CA GLU A 266 -5.28 34.40 13.77
C GLU A 266 -4.10 33.60 14.35
N GLU A 267 -3.13 34.33 14.91
CA GLU A 267 -1.91 33.79 15.51
C GLU A 267 -2.27 32.62 16.45
N GLY A 268 -1.81 31.42 16.11
CA GLY A 268 -1.96 30.21 16.95
C GLY A 268 -3.14 29.28 16.63
N SER A 269 -3.96 29.52 15.60
CA SER A 269 -5.07 28.61 15.24
C SER A 269 -4.78 27.71 14.03
N VAL A 270 -4.86 26.38 14.23
CA VAL A 270 -4.70 25.37 13.17
C VAL A 270 -6.06 25.12 12.51
N ALA A 271 -6.15 25.27 11.18
CA ALA A 271 -7.34 24.94 10.40
C ALA A 271 -7.55 23.41 10.28
N GLY A 272 -8.80 22.98 10.12
CA GLY A 272 -9.14 21.60 9.80
C GLY A 272 -8.83 21.23 8.35
N VAL A 273 -8.93 19.94 8.04
CA VAL A 273 -8.70 19.39 6.69
C VAL A 273 -9.89 18.54 6.30
N ALA A 274 -10.43 18.76 5.10
CA ALA A 274 -11.49 17.95 4.53
C ALA A 274 -10.97 17.23 3.29
N MET A 275 -11.15 15.92 3.21
CA MET A 275 -10.66 15.07 2.12
C MET A 275 -11.76 14.12 1.62
N LEU A 276 -12.01 14.14 0.32
CA LEU A 276 -12.82 13.14 -0.36
C LEU A 276 -11.89 12.20 -1.12
N VAL A 277 -11.99 10.91 -0.85
CA VAL A 277 -11.22 9.86 -1.52
C VAL A 277 -12.14 9.04 -2.41
N ALA A 278 -11.76 8.83 -3.67
CA ALA A 278 -12.43 7.87 -4.55
C ALA A 278 -11.36 7.11 -5.34
N SER A 279 -11.45 5.79 -5.38
CA SER A 279 -10.46 4.96 -6.06
C SER A 279 -11.08 4.04 -7.08
N ALA A 280 -10.53 4.05 -8.30
CA ALA A 280 -10.79 3.03 -9.31
C ALA A 280 -9.78 1.87 -9.23
N VAL A 281 -8.73 1.99 -8.42
CA VAL A 281 -7.72 0.94 -8.23
C VAL A 281 -8.32 -0.17 -7.37
N PRO A 282 -8.45 -1.41 -7.88
CA PRO A 282 -9.05 -2.50 -7.12
C PRO A 282 -8.22 -2.91 -5.90
N GLU A 283 -8.89 -3.18 -4.79
CA GLU A 283 -8.25 -3.46 -3.51
C GLU A 283 -7.82 -4.93 -3.38
N GLY A 284 -6.64 -5.18 -2.82
CA GLY A 284 -6.20 -6.53 -2.47
C GLY A 284 -5.89 -7.45 -3.66
N VAL A 285 -5.68 -6.90 -4.87
CA VAL A 285 -5.34 -7.66 -6.09
C VAL A 285 -3.87 -7.51 -6.52
N GLY A 286 -3.01 -6.98 -5.66
CA GLY A 286 -1.58 -6.85 -5.95
C GLY A 286 -1.19 -5.73 -6.93
N VAL A 287 -2.02 -4.69 -7.07
CA VAL A 287 -1.79 -3.52 -7.96
C VAL A 287 -1.50 -2.20 -7.22
N ALA A 288 -1.07 -2.28 -5.96
CA ALA A 288 -0.70 -1.15 -5.10
C ALA A 288 -1.82 -0.13 -4.82
N SER A 289 -3.01 -0.62 -4.44
CA SER A 289 -4.11 0.26 -4.03
C SER A 289 -3.79 1.10 -2.78
N SER A 290 -2.97 0.57 -1.84
CA SER A 290 -2.51 1.30 -0.65
C SER A 290 -1.61 2.47 -1.03
N ALA A 291 -0.55 2.22 -1.80
CA ALA A 291 0.36 3.27 -2.25
C ALA A 291 -0.36 4.34 -3.10
N ALA A 292 -1.34 3.94 -3.92
CA ALA A 292 -2.14 4.91 -4.69
C ALA A 292 -2.92 5.87 -3.75
N VAL A 293 -3.55 5.35 -2.69
CA VAL A 293 -4.29 6.22 -1.75
C VAL A 293 -3.35 7.06 -0.88
N GLU A 294 -2.23 6.50 -0.41
CA GLU A 294 -1.22 7.23 0.38
C GLU A 294 -0.61 8.38 -0.42
N VAL A 295 -0.16 8.11 -1.65
CA VAL A 295 0.51 9.12 -2.49
C VAL A 295 -0.48 10.19 -2.93
N ALA A 296 -1.72 9.83 -3.30
CA ALA A 296 -2.74 10.82 -3.62
C ALA A 296 -3.06 11.70 -2.41
N ALA A 297 -3.23 11.12 -1.21
CA ALA A 297 -3.48 11.87 0.02
C ALA A 297 -2.31 12.79 0.41
N MET A 298 -1.08 12.29 0.34
CA MET A 298 0.13 13.07 0.64
C MET A 298 0.30 14.22 -0.35
N MET A 299 0.12 13.97 -1.65
CA MET A 299 0.17 15.03 -2.67
C MET A 299 -0.93 16.07 -2.47
N ALA A 300 -2.13 15.66 -2.07
CA ALA A 300 -3.22 16.57 -1.72
C ALA A 300 -2.80 17.51 -0.59
N LEU A 301 -2.25 16.96 0.49
CA LEU A 301 -1.77 17.73 1.66
C LEU A 301 -0.64 18.68 1.27
N VAL A 302 0.39 18.19 0.58
CA VAL A 302 1.55 18.98 0.14
C VAL A 302 1.10 20.18 -0.71
N ASN A 303 0.21 19.96 -1.67
CA ASN A 303 -0.29 21.04 -2.54
C ASN A 303 -1.23 22.00 -1.81
N ALA A 304 -2.17 21.50 -1.00
CA ALA A 304 -3.11 22.33 -0.24
C ALA A 304 -2.41 23.25 0.77
N LEU A 305 -1.27 22.80 1.29
CA LEU A 305 -0.43 23.52 2.24
C LEU A 305 0.73 24.25 1.56
N ARG A 306 0.83 24.17 0.23
CA ARG A 306 1.87 24.82 -0.58
C ARG A 306 3.29 24.49 -0.11
N LEU A 307 3.50 23.25 0.32
CA LEU A 307 4.81 22.76 0.72
C LEU A 307 5.62 22.37 -0.52
N SER A 308 6.91 22.70 -0.52
CA SER A 308 7.82 22.29 -1.58
C SER A 308 8.52 20.99 -1.18
N ILE A 309 7.95 19.87 -1.59
CA ILE A 309 8.48 18.53 -1.30
C ILE A 309 8.80 17.84 -2.61
N ASN A 310 10.03 17.34 -2.74
CA ASN A 310 10.41 16.52 -3.88
C ASN A 310 9.54 15.25 -3.89
N PRO A 311 8.94 14.86 -5.03
CA PRO A 311 8.16 13.63 -5.14
C PRO A 311 8.85 12.35 -4.65
N TRP A 312 10.18 12.30 -4.67
CA TRP A 312 10.94 11.19 -4.07
C TRP A 312 10.72 11.12 -2.55
N ASP A 313 10.75 12.26 -1.87
CA ASP A 313 10.48 12.35 -0.42
C ASP A 313 9.00 12.06 -0.12
N VAL A 314 8.08 12.46 -1.02
CA VAL A 314 6.65 12.06 -0.93
C VAL A 314 6.53 10.54 -0.92
N ALA A 315 7.14 9.84 -1.86
CA ALA A 315 7.10 8.39 -1.93
C ALA A 315 7.70 7.74 -0.67
N ARG A 316 8.84 8.26 -0.18
CA ARG A 316 9.47 7.77 1.05
C ARG A 316 8.60 7.99 2.29
N MET A 317 7.97 9.16 2.43
CA MET A 317 7.03 9.42 3.52
C MET A 317 5.81 8.49 3.43
N CYS A 318 5.28 8.22 2.24
CA CYS A 318 4.20 7.25 2.07
C CYS A 318 4.63 5.83 2.48
N GLN A 319 5.86 5.42 2.18
CA GLN A 319 6.39 4.14 2.68
C GLN A 319 6.45 4.13 4.22
N ILE A 320 6.77 5.26 4.86
CA ILE A 320 6.74 5.39 6.33
C ILE A 320 5.30 5.28 6.84
N VAL A 321 4.31 5.85 6.14
CA VAL A 321 2.88 5.68 6.46
C VAL A 321 2.53 4.20 6.52
N GLU A 322 2.84 3.45 5.46
CA GLU A 322 2.49 2.03 5.36
C GLU A 322 3.16 1.21 6.48
N ASN A 323 4.49 1.37 6.64
CA ASN A 323 5.25 0.55 7.60
C ASN A 323 5.04 0.95 9.06
N SER A 324 4.99 2.24 9.36
CA SER A 324 5.08 2.74 10.75
C SER A 324 3.74 3.19 11.33
N VAL A 325 2.79 3.64 10.50
CA VAL A 325 1.47 4.09 10.96
C VAL A 325 0.43 3.01 10.71
N VAL A 326 0.40 2.40 9.52
CA VAL A 326 -0.53 1.30 9.23
C VAL A 326 -0.04 -0.01 9.84
N GLY A 327 1.28 -0.22 9.91
CA GLY A 327 1.89 -1.45 10.41
C GLY A 327 1.94 -2.56 9.35
N ALA A 328 1.89 -2.20 8.07
CA ALA A 328 1.97 -3.12 6.95
C ALA A 328 3.41 -3.11 6.36
N PRO A 329 4.16 -4.22 6.45
CA PRO A 329 5.52 -4.26 5.91
C PRO A 329 5.52 -4.15 4.39
N CYS A 330 6.24 -3.16 3.84
CA CYS A 330 6.43 -2.98 2.41
C CYS A 330 7.83 -2.43 2.07
N GLY A 331 8.30 -2.65 0.84
CA GLY A 331 9.43 -1.89 0.31
C GLY A 331 8.96 -0.59 -0.37
N ILE A 332 9.84 0.09 -1.10
CA ILE A 332 9.62 1.47 -1.58
C ILE A 332 9.02 1.52 -3.00
N MET A 333 8.92 0.36 -3.65
CA MET A 333 8.61 0.22 -5.07
C MET A 333 7.24 0.81 -5.45
N ASP A 334 6.22 0.53 -4.64
CA ASP A 334 4.83 0.86 -4.91
C ASP A 334 4.62 2.37 -4.88
N GLN A 335 5.09 3.02 -3.80
CA GLN A 335 5.02 4.47 -3.62
C GLN A 335 5.83 5.21 -4.68
N MET A 336 7.00 4.69 -5.06
CA MET A 336 7.81 5.28 -6.12
C MET A 336 7.13 5.20 -7.48
N ALA A 337 6.51 4.07 -7.81
CA ALA A 337 5.74 3.94 -9.04
C ALA A 337 4.53 4.89 -9.06
N ALA A 338 3.74 4.92 -7.98
CA ALA A 338 2.57 5.79 -7.85
C ALA A 338 2.95 7.28 -7.92
N ALA A 339 4.10 7.69 -7.38
CA ALA A 339 4.53 9.08 -7.38
C ALA A 339 5.20 9.50 -8.71
N LEU A 340 6.12 8.69 -9.24
CA LEU A 340 7.11 9.12 -10.24
C LEU A 340 6.97 8.45 -11.61
N ALA A 341 6.15 7.42 -11.77
CA ALA A 341 6.09 6.72 -13.05
C ALA A 341 5.49 7.60 -14.17
N ARG A 342 5.85 7.27 -15.40
CA ARG A 342 5.31 7.90 -16.62
C ARG A 342 4.42 6.92 -17.38
N PRO A 343 3.40 7.40 -18.10
CA PRO A 343 2.61 6.54 -18.98
C PRO A 343 3.49 5.80 -19.99
N ALA A 344 3.09 4.60 -20.35
CA ALA A 344 3.71 3.72 -21.34
C ALA A 344 5.21 3.53 -21.11
N SER A 345 5.62 3.41 -19.83
CA SER A 345 7.02 3.23 -19.46
C SER A 345 7.19 2.35 -18.23
N LEU A 346 8.37 1.74 -18.12
CA LEU A 346 8.81 1.01 -16.94
C LEU A 346 9.67 1.91 -16.06
N LEU A 347 9.19 2.24 -14.87
CA LEU A 347 9.99 2.90 -13.85
C LEU A 347 11.04 1.90 -13.34
N ALA A 348 12.31 2.20 -13.62
CA ALA A 348 13.45 1.42 -13.16
C ALA A 348 13.99 1.98 -11.84
N LEU A 349 13.95 1.18 -10.78
CA LEU A 349 14.34 1.60 -9.43
C LEU A 349 15.30 0.59 -8.81
N LEU A 350 16.48 1.03 -8.40
CA LEU A 350 17.33 0.25 -7.51
C LEU A 350 16.90 0.52 -6.07
N CYS A 351 16.27 -0.46 -5.43
CA CYS A 351 15.56 -0.25 -4.16
C CYS A 351 16.48 0.03 -2.97
N ARG A 352 17.78 -0.25 -3.07
CA ARG A 352 18.79 0.21 -2.11
C ARG A 352 19.94 0.89 -2.88
N PRO A 353 20.16 2.21 -2.70
CA PRO A 353 19.59 3.14 -1.72
C PRO A 353 18.31 3.88 -2.21
N ALA A 354 17.36 3.19 -2.85
CA ALA A 354 16.17 3.79 -3.49
C ALA A 354 16.52 4.82 -4.60
N ARG A 355 17.45 4.44 -5.48
CA ARG A 355 17.90 5.26 -6.61
C ARG A 355 17.11 4.93 -7.87
N MET A 356 16.32 5.90 -8.35
CA MET A 356 15.66 5.82 -9.65
C MET A 356 16.71 5.84 -10.77
N GLN A 357 16.61 4.92 -11.72
CA GLN A 357 17.48 4.82 -12.90
C GLN A 357 16.82 5.37 -14.18
N GLY A 358 15.56 5.78 -14.08
CA GLY A 358 14.80 6.42 -15.15
C GLY A 358 13.47 5.73 -15.41
N CYS A 359 12.67 6.29 -16.32
CA CYS A 359 11.50 5.65 -16.89
C CYS A 359 11.88 5.18 -18.30
N LEU A 360 11.85 3.87 -18.53
CA LEU A 360 12.18 3.25 -19.82
C LEU A 360 10.90 3.18 -20.66
N PRO A 361 10.76 3.93 -21.77
CA PRO A 361 9.58 3.83 -22.61
C PRO A 361 9.39 2.40 -23.11
N LEU A 362 8.15 1.93 -23.12
CA LEU A 362 7.81 0.68 -23.79
C LEU A 362 8.02 0.85 -25.30
N ALA A 363 8.66 -0.13 -25.93
CA ALA A 363 8.78 -0.12 -27.39
C ALA A 363 7.39 -0.28 -28.02
N ALA A 364 7.15 0.36 -29.17
CA ALA A 364 5.82 0.43 -29.78
C ALA A 364 5.21 -0.94 -30.16
N HIS A 365 6.05 -1.98 -30.30
CA HIS A 365 5.62 -3.34 -30.59
C HIS A 365 5.37 -4.17 -29.31
N VAL A 366 5.52 -3.58 -28.12
CA VAL A 366 5.38 -4.26 -26.83
C VAL A 366 4.12 -3.78 -26.12
N ALA A 367 3.34 -4.72 -25.58
CA ALA A 367 2.20 -4.43 -24.72
C ALA A 367 2.25 -5.25 -23.43
N LEU A 368 1.63 -4.70 -22.39
CA LEU A 368 1.53 -5.28 -21.07
C LEU A 368 0.07 -5.24 -20.61
N TRP A 369 -0.39 -6.35 -20.04
CA TRP A 369 -1.71 -6.49 -19.45
C TRP A 369 -1.62 -7.01 -18.02
N GLY A 370 -2.64 -6.73 -17.21
CA GLY A 370 -2.84 -7.36 -15.90
C GLY A 370 -4.15 -8.15 -15.89
N ILE A 371 -4.13 -9.39 -15.45
CA ILE A 371 -5.33 -10.22 -15.31
C ILE A 371 -5.58 -10.49 -13.82
N ASP A 372 -6.64 -9.94 -13.24
CA ASP A 372 -7.05 -10.22 -11.86
C ASP A 372 -7.57 -11.65 -11.72
N SER A 373 -6.95 -12.45 -10.86
CA SER A 373 -7.37 -13.83 -10.60
C SER A 373 -8.61 -13.95 -9.70
N GLY A 374 -9.05 -12.86 -9.07
CA GLY A 374 -10.12 -12.86 -8.08
C GLY A 374 -9.70 -13.37 -6.70
N ALA A 375 -8.53 -14.00 -6.58
CA ALA A 375 -7.92 -14.37 -5.31
C ALA A 375 -7.38 -13.11 -4.62
N ARG A 376 -7.98 -12.71 -3.50
CA ARG A 376 -7.48 -11.58 -2.72
C ARG A 376 -6.26 -12.01 -1.91
N HIS A 377 -5.28 -11.11 -1.79
CA HIS A 377 -4.19 -11.29 -0.83
C HIS A 377 -4.78 -11.38 0.57
N CYS A 378 -4.28 -12.30 1.40
CA CYS A 378 -4.62 -12.29 2.83
C CYS A 378 -4.11 -10.96 3.39
N VAL A 379 -5.03 -10.05 3.73
CA VAL A 379 -4.76 -8.64 4.17
C VAL A 379 -3.95 -8.56 5.48
N GLY A 380 -3.50 -9.70 6.02
CA GLY A 380 -2.67 -9.79 7.22
C GLY A 380 -1.17 -9.82 6.99
N GLY A 381 -0.66 -9.75 5.75
CA GLY A 381 0.78 -9.63 5.49
C GLY A 381 1.65 -10.78 6.00
N VAL A 382 1.06 -11.88 6.51
CA VAL A 382 1.81 -12.97 7.15
C VAL A 382 2.73 -13.67 6.15
N GLY A 383 2.27 -13.89 4.91
CA GLY A 383 3.08 -14.48 3.84
C GLY A 383 4.26 -13.59 3.42
N TYR A 384 3.97 -12.36 2.98
CA TYR A 384 5.01 -11.40 2.58
C TYR A 384 5.98 -11.08 3.72
N GLY A 385 5.45 -10.76 4.91
CA GLY A 385 6.23 -10.43 6.10
C GLY A 385 7.13 -11.59 6.52
N ALA A 386 6.66 -12.84 6.44
CA ALA A 386 7.49 -14.00 6.71
C ALA A 386 8.61 -14.18 5.67
N VAL A 387 8.32 -14.03 4.37
CA VAL A 387 9.35 -14.15 3.33
C VAL A 387 10.40 -13.03 3.45
N ARG A 388 9.96 -11.79 3.73
CA ARG A 388 10.87 -10.68 4.01
C ARG A 388 11.74 -10.94 5.23
N ALA A 389 11.14 -11.35 6.36
CA ALA A 389 11.90 -11.71 7.56
C ALA A 389 12.90 -12.84 7.27
N ALA A 390 12.49 -13.88 6.53
CA ALA A 390 13.35 -15.00 6.13
C ALA A 390 14.54 -14.54 5.28
N ALA A 391 14.36 -13.59 4.36
CA ALA A 391 15.45 -13.03 3.55
C ALA A 391 16.47 -12.27 4.41
N PHE A 392 16.01 -11.50 5.40
CA PHE A 392 16.90 -10.80 6.34
C PHE A 392 17.58 -11.74 7.34
N MET A 393 16.90 -12.82 7.76
CA MET A 393 17.55 -13.92 8.48
C MET A 393 18.67 -14.52 7.63
N GLY A 394 18.41 -14.77 6.35
CA GLY A 394 19.40 -15.22 5.38
C GLY A 394 20.62 -14.30 5.27
N LEU A 395 20.40 -12.99 5.10
CA LEU A 395 21.47 -11.99 5.09
C LEU A 395 22.30 -12.01 6.37
N THR A 396 21.64 -12.18 7.53
CA THR A 396 22.31 -12.28 8.83
C THR A 396 23.22 -13.51 8.89
N LEU A 397 22.72 -14.67 8.46
CA LEU A 397 23.49 -15.92 8.45
C LEU A 397 24.66 -15.87 7.46
N VAL A 398 24.46 -15.34 6.25
CA VAL A 398 25.55 -15.16 5.26
C VAL A 398 26.65 -14.27 5.83
N ASN A 399 26.30 -13.14 6.45
CA ASN A 399 27.28 -12.24 7.05
C ASN A 399 28.00 -12.89 8.24
N ALA A 400 27.30 -13.60 9.11
CA ALA A 400 27.91 -14.33 10.23
C ALA A 400 28.89 -15.41 9.75
N GLY A 401 28.54 -16.16 8.69
CA GLY A 401 29.43 -17.16 8.10
C GLY A 401 30.68 -16.54 7.44
N ARG A 402 30.53 -15.40 6.75
CA ARG A 402 31.67 -14.66 6.18
C ARG A 402 32.62 -14.12 7.25
N GLU A 403 32.09 -13.65 8.37
CA GLU A 403 32.87 -13.19 9.54
C GLU A 403 33.57 -14.34 10.27
N ALA A 404 33.00 -15.55 10.27
CA ALA A 404 33.65 -16.73 10.84
C ALA A 404 34.83 -17.17 9.95
N SER A 405 34.62 -17.26 8.63
CA SER A 405 35.66 -17.64 7.68
C SER A 405 36.82 -16.64 7.60
N SER A 406 36.60 -15.35 7.90
CA SER A 406 37.68 -14.36 7.92
C SER A 406 38.60 -14.50 9.14
N LYS A 407 38.10 -15.01 10.27
CA LYS A 407 38.89 -15.25 11.49
C LYS A 407 39.78 -16.50 11.39
N ASP A 408 39.44 -17.45 10.53
CA ASP A 408 40.24 -18.67 10.31
C ASP A 408 41.45 -18.45 9.38
N VAL A 409 41.54 -17.29 8.71
CA VAL A 409 42.60 -16.98 7.72
C VAL A 409 43.75 -16.14 8.30
N ASP A 410 43.63 -15.64 9.55
CA ASP A 410 44.71 -14.89 10.24
C ASP A 410 45.95 -15.74 10.62
N GLY A 411 46.01 -17.01 10.17
CA GLY A 411 47.12 -17.94 10.44
C GLY A 411 48.12 -18.17 9.29
N VAL A 412 47.82 -17.80 8.04
CA VAL A 412 48.74 -18.07 6.91
C VAL A 412 48.62 -16.99 5.83
N ILE A 413 49.72 -16.28 5.55
CA ILE A 413 49.89 -15.46 4.34
C ILE A 413 50.48 -16.35 3.23
N PRO A 414 49.77 -16.58 2.11
CA PRO A 414 50.43 -16.85 0.84
C PRO A 414 50.33 -15.64 -0.11
N ALA A 415 51.39 -15.45 -0.87
CA ALA A 415 51.61 -14.31 -1.75
C ALA A 415 50.56 -14.16 -2.87
N ALA A 416 50.10 -12.91 -3.05
CA ALA A 416 49.52 -12.24 -4.23
C ALA A 416 48.50 -12.98 -5.12
N PRO A 417 47.25 -12.48 -5.24
CA PRO A 417 46.30 -12.94 -6.27
C PRO A 417 46.50 -12.17 -7.61
N PRO A 418 46.11 -12.77 -8.75
CA PRO A 418 46.16 -12.12 -10.05
C PRO A 418 45.16 -10.96 -10.13
N ARG A 419 45.60 -9.87 -10.76
CA ARG A 419 44.81 -8.66 -11.00
C ARG A 419 43.68 -8.99 -11.98
N HIS A 420 42.44 -9.02 -11.50
CA HIS A 420 41.17 -8.64 -12.16
C HIS A 420 39.97 -9.29 -11.45
N ALA A 421 39.78 -8.99 -10.16
CA ALA A 421 38.52 -9.19 -9.43
C ALA A 421 38.46 -8.21 -8.25
N ALA A 422 37.95 -6.99 -8.49
CA ALA A 422 37.53 -6.09 -7.43
C ALA A 422 36.05 -6.44 -7.12
N SER A 423 35.60 -6.74 -5.90
CA SER A 423 35.98 -6.19 -4.60
C SER A 423 36.06 -7.25 -3.47
N SER A 424 37.04 -7.07 -2.58
CA SER A 424 37.03 -7.40 -1.14
C SER A 424 35.99 -8.42 -0.64
N ALA A 425 36.38 -9.69 -0.57
CA ALA A 425 35.62 -10.77 0.08
C ALA A 425 35.48 -10.64 1.63
N THR A 426 35.83 -9.49 2.22
CA THR A 426 35.88 -9.26 3.68
C THR A 426 34.88 -8.22 4.21
N SER A 427 34.06 -7.58 3.37
CA SER A 427 33.07 -6.60 3.84
C SER A 427 31.68 -7.23 4.02
N LYS A 428 31.06 -6.96 5.17
CA LYS A 428 29.66 -7.28 5.47
C LYS A 428 28.74 -6.81 4.35
N LEU A 429 27.90 -7.71 3.83
CA LEU A 429 26.91 -7.39 2.81
C LEU A 429 25.86 -6.44 3.41
N SER A 430 25.57 -5.35 2.70
CA SER A 430 24.47 -4.46 3.10
C SER A 430 23.12 -5.01 2.69
N CYS A 431 23.05 -5.78 1.59
CA CYS A 431 21.85 -6.45 1.12
C CYS A 431 22.15 -7.73 0.34
N LEU A 432 21.13 -8.56 0.10
CA LEU A 432 21.30 -9.83 -0.62
C LEU A 432 21.65 -9.64 -2.10
N CYS A 433 21.15 -8.58 -2.75
CA CYS A 433 21.43 -8.33 -4.17
C CYS A 433 22.87 -7.87 -4.48
N GLU A 434 23.73 -7.76 -3.47
CA GLU A 434 25.19 -7.68 -3.65
C GLU A 434 25.81 -9.04 -4.02
N LEU A 435 25.10 -10.14 -3.75
CA LEU A 435 25.42 -11.45 -4.30
C LEU A 435 24.97 -11.53 -5.75
N ASP A 436 25.72 -12.29 -6.55
CA ASP A 436 25.31 -12.73 -7.87
C ASP A 436 25.04 -14.26 -7.87
N PRO A 437 24.27 -14.78 -8.84
CA PRO A 437 23.95 -16.20 -8.92
C PRO A 437 25.17 -17.15 -8.97
N HIS A 438 26.33 -16.71 -9.45
CA HIS A 438 27.54 -17.52 -9.49
C HIS A 438 28.22 -17.61 -8.11
N SER A 439 28.11 -16.58 -7.29
CA SER A 439 28.59 -16.58 -5.89
C SER A 439 27.69 -17.36 -4.91
N LEU A 440 26.41 -17.55 -5.26
CA LEU A 440 25.39 -18.09 -4.37
C LEU A 440 25.70 -19.51 -3.86
N PRO A 441 26.16 -20.49 -4.68
CA PRO A 441 26.53 -21.82 -4.20
C PRO A 441 27.59 -21.82 -3.09
N GLY A 442 28.43 -20.78 -3.02
CA GLY A 442 29.45 -20.64 -1.97
C GLY A 442 28.89 -20.28 -0.59
N VAL A 443 27.67 -19.73 -0.52
CA VAL A 443 27.02 -19.33 0.75
C VAL A 443 25.81 -20.19 1.11
N GLU A 444 25.25 -20.94 0.16
CA GLU A 444 24.12 -21.84 0.39
C GLU A 444 24.33 -22.87 1.51
N PRO A 445 25.53 -23.46 1.72
CA PRO A 445 25.76 -24.35 2.84
C PRO A 445 25.55 -23.71 4.22
N LEU A 446 25.56 -22.37 4.32
CA LEU A 446 25.28 -21.62 5.54
C LEU A 446 23.77 -21.46 5.82
N LEU A 447 22.92 -21.79 4.84
CA LEU A 447 21.51 -21.45 4.84
C LEU A 447 20.65 -22.71 4.98
N PRO A 448 19.92 -22.89 6.09
CA PRO A 448 19.01 -24.02 6.20
C PRO A 448 17.82 -23.84 5.23
N PRO A 449 17.25 -24.94 4.69
CA PRO A 449 16.06 -24.86 3.85
C PRO A 449 14.90 -24.12 4.53
N ALA A 450 14.69 -24.41 5.83
CA ALA A 450 13.79 -23.68 6.70
C ALA A 450 14.37 -23.58 8.13
N MET A 451 13.96 -22.55 8.88
CA MET A 451 14.39 -22.32 10.27
C MET A 451 13.22 -21.80 11.10
N LEU A 452 13.03 -22.35 12.31
CA LEU A 452 12.05 -21.85 13.27
C LEU A 452 12.52 -20.49 13.83
N GLY A 453 11.59 -19.53 14.00
CA GLY A 453 11.92 -18.23 14.56
C GLY A 453 12.63 -18.32 15.92
N ALA A 454 12.19 -19.21 16.82
CA ALA A 454 12.84 -19.43 18.10
C ALA A 454 14.30 -19.90 17.98
N ALA A 455 14.60 -20.73 16.97
CA ALA A 455 15.96 -21.22 16.73
C ALA A 455 16.90 -20.12 16.23
N PHE A 456 16.39 -19.18 15.43
CA PHE A 456 17.14 -17.99 15.03
C PHE A 456 17.36 -17.05 16.21
N LEU A 457 16.30 -16.75 16.97
CA LEU A 457 16.33 -15.82 18.10
C LEU A 457 17.24 -16.29 19.25
N ALA A 458 17.45 -17.60 19.39
CA ALA A 458 18.41 -18.16 20.33
C ALA A 458 19.88 -17.81 20.01
N ARG A 459 20.19 -17.46 18.75
CA ARG A 459 21.55 -17.17 18.26
C ARG A 459 21.74 -15.72 17.85
N HIS A 460 20.67 -15.04 17.46
CA HIS A 460 20.68 -13.67 16.96
C HIS A 460 19.52 -12.88 17.59
N SER A 461 19.82 -11.75 18.20
CA SER A 461 18.80 -10.91 18.86
C SER A 461 17.82 -10.25 17.86
N SER A 462 18.22 -10.11 16.58
CA SER A 462 17.41 -9.51 15.52
C SER A 462 17.95 -9.93 14.14
N HIS A 463 17.10 -9.85 13.12
CA HIS A 463 17.44 -9.95 11.69
C HIS A 463 17.74 -8.59 11.03
N GLY A 464 17.64 -7.49 11.76
CA GLY A 464 18.04 -6.15 11.30
C GLY A 464 17.04 -5.41 10.39
N ASP A 465 15.86 -5.99 10.11
CA ASP A 465 14.77 -5.29 9.44
C ASP A 465 13.84 -4.63 10.47
N ARG A 466 13.48 -3.37 10.24
CA ARG A 466 12.59 -2.61 11.14
C ARG A 466 11.11 -2.80 10.83
N ALA A 467 10.78 -3.25 9.61
CA ALA A 467 9.39 -3.41 9.18
C ALA A 467 8.78 -4.74 9.59
N THR A 468 9.60 -5.75 9.90
CA THR A 468 9.14 -7.10 10.24
C THR A 468 9.66 -7.54 11.60
N ALA A 469 8.88 -8.37 12.29
CA ALA A 469 9.28 -9.06 13.50
C ALA A 469 9.36 -10.56 13.26
N ILE A 470 10.25 -11.25 13.97
CA ILE A 470 10.32 -12.71 13.95
C ILE A 470 9.36 -13.25 15.00
N SER A 471 8.40 -14.05 14.57
CA SER A 471 7.57 -14.84 15.46
C SER A 471 8.32 -16.11 15.86
N PRO A 472 8.52 -16.39 17.16
CA PRO A 472 9.22 -17.60 17.60
C PRO A 472 8.58 -18.90 17.11
N ALA A 473 7.26 -18.91 16.91
CA ALA A 473 6.49 -20.09 16.56
C ALA A 473 6.44 -20.40 15.06
N LEU A 474 6.87 -19.47 14.19
CA LEU A 474 6.73 -19.64 12.74
C LEU A 474 8.01 -20.27 12.12
N PRO A 475 7.86 -21.21 11.18
CA PRO A 475 8.95 -21.65 10.31
C PRO A 475 9.17 -20.65 9.16
N TYR A 476 10.43 -20.36 8.86
CA TYR A 476 10.83 -19.41 7.82
C TYR A 476 11.61 -20.12 6.72
N PRO A 477 11.27 -19.95 5.43
CA PRO A 477 11.95 -20.60 4.29
C PRO A 477 13.26 -19.88 3.92
N VAL A 478 14.23 -19.88 4.84
CA VAL A 478 15.44 -19.04 4.77
C VAL A 478 16.22 -19.21 3.47
N LEU A 479 16.50 -20.44 3.02
CA LEU A 479 17.24 -20.68 1.78
C LEU A 479 16.52 -20.10 0.56
N ALA A 480 15.23 -20.40 0.39
CA ALA A 480 14.45 -19.93 -0.76
C ALA A 480 14.32 -18.39 -0.76
N ALA A 481 14.01 -17.81 0.41
CA ALA A 481 13.90 -16.36 0.58
C ALA A 481 15.24 -15.62 0.40
N THR A 482 16.37 -16.32 0.58
CA THR A 482 17.71 -15.77 0.29
C THR A 482 18.04 -15.84 -1.20
N ARG A 483 17.74 -16.98 -1.84
CA ARG A 483 17.97 -17.19 -3.27
C ARG A 483 17.15 -16.25 -4.14
N HIS A 484 15.89 -16.05 -3.77
CA HIS A 484 14.92 -15.32 -4.60
C HIS A 484 15.41 -13.92 -5.00
N PRO A 485 15.79 -13.02 -4.06
CA PRO A 485 16.28 -11.68 -4.43
C PRO A 485 17.51 -11.67 -5.33
N VAL A 486 18.42 -12.62 -5.15
CA VAL A 486 19.68 -12.71 -5.93
C VAL A 486 19.36 -13.06 -7.39
N HIS A 487 18.58 -14.11 -7.60
CA HIS A 487 18.16 -14.51 -8.94
C HIS A 487 17.20 -13.51 -9.57
N GLU A 488 16.30 -12.92 -8.80
CA GLU A 488 15.35 -11.93 -9.33
C GLU A 488 16.06 -10.66 -9.76
N HIS A 489 17.01 -10.15 -8.97
CA HIS A 489 17.85 -9.03 -9.37
C HIS A 489 18.59 -9.30 -10.69
N PHE A 490 19.15 -10.51 -10.84
CA PHE A 490 19.78 -10.93 -12.08
C PHE A 490 18.79 -10.98 -13.25
N ARG A 491 17.61 -11.58 -13.05
CA ARG A 491 16.54 -11.64 -14.08
C ARG A 491 16.10 -10.26 -14.52
N VAL A 492 15.94 -9.30 -13.60
CA VAL A 492 15.56 -7.93 -13.97
C VAL A 492 16.64 -7.27 -14.83
N ARG A 493 17.92 -7.49 -14.50
CA ARG A 493 19.05 -6.95 -15.28
C ARG A 493 19.11 -7.57 -16.67
N CYS A 494 18.88 -8.87 -16.80
CA CYS A 494 18.76 -9.55 -18.09
C CYS A 494 17.54 -9.09 -18.88
N PHE A 495 16.37 -9.02 -18.25
CA PHE A 495 15.12 -8.54 -18.86
C PHE A 495 15.29 -7.12 -19.39
N ARG A 496 15.92 -6.23 -18.63
CA ARG A 496 16.19 -4.88 -19.11
C ARG A 496 17.14 -4.84 -20.32
N ALA A 497 18.04 -5.81 -20.43
CA ALA A 497 18.97 -5.91 -21.56
C ALA A 497 18.35 -6.59 -22.80
N LEU A 498 17.35 -7.47 -22.62
CA LEU A 498 16.89 -8.42 -23.66
C LEU A 498 15.36 -8.46 -23.89
N LEU A 499 14.56 -7.82 -23.03
CA LEU A 499 13.08 -7.89 -22.98
C LEU A 499 12.51 -9.33 -22.94
N GLY A 500 13.03 -10.18 -22.05
CA GLY A 500 12.45 -11.50 -21.70
C GLY A 500 12.98 -12.10 -20.39
N GLY A 501 12.21 -12.97 -19.71
CA GLY A 501 12.61 -13.69 -18.48
C GLY A 501 11.49 -14.45 -17.75
N ASP A 502 11.83 -15.56 -17.07
CA ASP A 502 10.90 -16.39 -16.28
C ASP A 502 11.11 -16.17 -14.76
N SER A 503 10.26 -15.35 -14.15
CA SER A 503 10.29 -14.97 -12.71
C SER A 503 9.26 -15.75 -11.86
N HIS A 504 8.19 -16.24 -12.47
CA HIS A 504 7.04 -16.81 -11.75
C HIS A 504 7.40 -18.02 -10.88
N ALA A 505 8.20 -18.95 -11.40
CA ALA A 505 8.63 -20.14 -10.66
C ALA A 505 9.33 -19.79 -9.31
N SER A 506 9.99 -18.63 -9.24
CA SER A 506 10.68 -18.14 -8.05
C SER A 506 9.72 -17.67 -6.95
N TYR A 507 8.52 -17.18 -7.31
CA TYR A 507 7.47 -16.83 -6.33
C TYR A 507 6.89 -18.07 -5.68
N THR A 508 6.52 -19.06 -6.50
CA THR A 508 5.97 -20.33 -6.03
C THR A 508 6.94 -21.06 -5.11
N ALA A 509 8.24 -21.07 -5.44
CA ALA A 509 9.28 -21.64 -4.57
C ALA A 509 9.41 -20.95 -3.20
N CYS A 510 9.00 -19.68 -3.09
CA CYS A 510 8.95 -18.95 -1.82
C CYS A 510 7.61 -19.11 -1.07
N GLY A 511 6.68 -19.92 -1.58
CA GLY A 511 5.34 -20.07 -1.01
C GLY A 511 4.39 -18.91 -1.34
N LEU A 512 4.70 -18.10 -2.35
CA LEU A 512 3.91 -16.93 -2.76
C LEU A 512 3.11 -17.16 -4.06
N GLY A 513 3.02 -18.40 -4.54
CA GLY A 513 2.14 -18.79 -5.64
C GLY A 513 0.67 -18.92 -5.20
N SER A 514 -0.23 -19.11 -6.17
CA SER A 514 -1.62 -19.47 -5.89
C SER A 514 -2.25 -20.20 -7.08
N ALA A 515 -3.15 -21.15 -6.82
CA ALA A 515 -3.77 -21.93 -7.90
C ALA A 515 -4.50 -21.06 -8.96
N PRO A 516 -5.23 -19.99 -8.59
CA PRO A 516 -5.84 -19.11 -9.59
C PRO A 516 -4.83 -18.37 -10.47
N THR A 517 -3.74 -17.86 -9.89
CA THR A 517 -2.68 -17.19 -10.68
C THR A 517 -1.90 -18.18 -11.55
N ASP A 518 -1.66 -19.39 -11.05
CA ASP A 518 -0.97 -20.45 -11.80
C ASP A 518 -1.79 -20.87 -13.03
N LEU A 519 -3.11 -21.01 -12.87
CA LEU A 519 -4.02 -21.30 -13.99
C LEU A 519 -3.98 -20.21 -15.08
N ILE A 520 -3.99 -18.92 -14.71
CA ILE A 520 -3.87 -17.84 -15.70
C ILE A 520 -2.57 -17.98 -16.48
N ILE A 521 -1.46 -18.25 -15.79
CA ILE A 521 -0.15 -18.36 -16.43
C ILE A 521 -0.10 -19.57 -17.36
N ASP A 522 -0.69 -20.70 -16.97
CA ASP A 522 -0.78 -21.88 -17.83
C ASP A 522 -1.67 -21.64 -19.06
N LEU A 523 -2.74 -20.85 -18.94
CA LEU A 523 -3.55 -20.41 -20.08
C LEU A 523 -2.76 -19.46 -20.99
N VAL A 524 -1.96 -18.53 -20.44
CA VAL A 524 -1.07 -17.66 -21.24
C VAL A 524 -0.06 -18.50 -22.03
N LYS A 525 0.52 -19.55 -21.44
CA LYS A 525 1.47 -20.44 -22.12
C LYS A 525 0.87 -21.09 -23.38
N THR A 526 -0.44 -21.26 -23.47
CA THR A 526 -1.07 -21.83 -24.70
C THR A 526 -1.01 -20.88 -25.90
N HIS A 527 -0.73 -19.59 -25.66
CA HIS A 527 -0.58 -18.54 -26.67
C HIS A 527 0.87 -18.08 -26.84
N MET A 528 1.82 -18.72 -26.15
CA MET A 528 3.26 -18.47 -26.29
C MET A 528 3.87 -19.37 -27.37
N GLY A 529 5.08 -19.02 -27.82
CA GLY A 529 5.87 -19.83 -28.76
C GLY A 529 6.45 -18.99 -29.90
N PRO A 530 7.18 -19.60 -30.86
CA PRO A 530 7.87 -18.86 -31.94
C PRO A 530 6.96 -18.00 -32.83
N GLN A 531 5.67 -18.32 -32.88
CA GLN A 531 4.63 -17.60 -33.64
C GLN A 531 3.49 -17.12 -32.72
N GLY A 532 3.64 -17.28 -31.40
CA GLY A 532 2.63 -16.89 -30.42
C GLY A 532 2.73 -15.39 -30.12
N PRO A 533 1.61 -14.67 -29.98
CA PRO A 533 1.63 -13.23 -29.76
C PRO A 533 1.97 -12.83 -28.31
N LEU A 534 2.07 -13.80 -27.39
CA LEU A 534 2.44 -13.59 -25.99
C LEU A 534 3.84 -14.13 -25.70
N TRP A 535 4.60 -13.40 -24.89
CA TRP A 535 6.02 -13.68 -24.63
C TRP A 535 6.29 -14.15 -23.21
N GLY A 536 5.39 -13.88 -22.26
CA GLY A 536 5.51 -14.35 -20.89
C GLY A 536 4.45 -13.80 -19.95
N ALA A 537 4.37 -14.39 -18.75
CA ALA A 537 3.52 -13.91 -17.68
C ALA A 537 4.11 -14.21 -16.30
N LYS A 538 3.78 -13.38 -15.31
CA LYS A 538 4.12 -13.61 -13.89
C LYS A 538 3.12 -12.95 -12.96
N ILE A 539 3.05 -13.40 -11.71
CA ILE A 539 2.32 -12.69 -10.65
C ILE A 539 2.91 -11.29 -10.42
N THR A 540 2.05 -10.29 -10.13
CA THR A 540 2.45 -8.95 -9.67
C THR A 540 2.19 -8.75 -8.18
N GLY A 541 3.01 -7.91 -7.52
CA GLY A 541 2.82 -7.49 -6.13
C GLY A 541 3.28 -8.53 -5.11
N GLY A 542 2.59 -8.58 -3.97
CA GLY A 542 2.95 -9.38 -2.79
C GLY A 542 2.88 -10.90 -2.93
N GLY A 543 2.28 -11.43 -4.02
CA GLY A 543 2.03 -12.86 -4.19
C GLY A 543 0.80 -13.37 -3.42
N SER A 544 0.60 -14.70 -3.42
CA SER A 544 -0.51 -15.41 -2.77
C SER A 544 -1.91 -15.00 -3.30
N GLY A 545 -2.01 -14.76 -4.60
CA GLY A 545 -3.21 -14.30 -5.29
C GLY A 545 -2.96 -13.01 -6.09
N GLY A 546 -4.04 -12.33 -6.45
CA GLY A 546 -4.03 -11.03 -7.10
C GLY A 546 -3.91 -11.11 -8.62
N THR A 547 -3.09 -10.24 -9.20
CA THR A 547 -3.03 -10.01 -10.64
C THR A 547 -1.84 -10.73 -11.27
N VAL A 548 -1.99 -11.19 -12.50
CA VAL A 548 -0.90 -11.71 -13.35
C VAL A 548 -0.56 -10.67 -14.42
N CYS A 549 0.69 -10.22 -14.46
CA CYS A 549 1.23 -9.38 -15.51
C CYS A 549 1.58 -10.25 -16.73
N VAL A 550 1.07 -9.88 -17.90
CA VAL A 550 1.28 -10.58 -19.18
C VAL A 550 2.00 -9.64 -20.14
N LEU A 551 3.01 -10.15 -20.84
CA LEU A 551 3.82 -9.44 -21.84
C LEU A 551 3.59 -10.07 -23.21
N GLY A 552 3.45 -9.25 -24.24
CA GLY A 552 3.31 -9.72 -25.63
C GLY A 552 3.41 -8.61 -26.65
N ASP A 553 3.12 -8.95 -27.90
CA ASP A 553 3.10 -8.03 -29.02
C ASP A 553 1.99 -6.98 -28.86
N SER A 554 2.26 -5.72 -29.20
CA SER A 554 1.23 -4.68 -29.28
C SER A 554 0.38 -4.83 -30.55
N THR A 555 -0.38 -5.92 -30.65
CA THR A 555 -1.20 -6.28 -31.82
C THR A 555 -2.62 -6.72 -31.42
N PRO A 556 -3.60 -6.63 -32.34
CA PRO A 556 -4.93 -7.18 -32.09
C PRO A 556 -4.94 -8.68 -31.79
N ALA A 557 -3.99 -9.45 -32.34
CA ALA A 557 -3.86 -10.88 -32.07
C ALA A 557 -3.47 -11.16 -30.61
N ALA A 558 -2.54 -10.38 -30.05
CA ALA A 558 -2.18 -10.49 -28.63
C ALA A 558 -3.33 -10.09 -27.71
N GLN A 559 -4.05 -9.01 -28.04
CA GLN A 559 -5.25 -8.60 -27.32
C GLN A 559 -6.30 -9.72 -27.30
N ALA A 560 -6.58 -10.33 -28.46
CA ALA A 560 -7.52 -11.44 -28.57
C ALA A 560 -7.05 -12.68 -27.77
N ALA A 561 -5.74 -12.95 -27.74
CA ALA A 561 -5.17 -14.03 -26.93
C ALA A 561 -5.38 -13.79 -25.42
N VAL A 562 -5.17 -12.56 -24.94
CA VAL A 562 -5.44 -12.18 -23.54
C VAL A 562 -6.93 -12.28 -23.20
N GLU A 563 -7.80 -11.89 -24.12
CA GLU A 563 -9.26 -12.02 -23.96
C GLU A 563 -9.70 -13.50 -23.92
N ASP A 564 -9.11 -14.37 -24.74
CA ASP A 564 -9.32 -15.83 -24.67
C ASP A 564 -8.87 -16.41 -23.32
N VAL A 565 -7.71 -15.98 -22.81
CA VAL A 565 -7.24 -16.36 -21.47
C VAL A 565 -8.26 -15.97 -20.41
N CYS A 566 -8.75 -14.73 -20.43
CA CYS A 566 -9.78 -14.26 -19.49
C CYS A 566 -11.08 -15.07 -19.61
N ALA A 567 -11.53 -15.37 -20.83
CA ALA A 567 -12.74 -16.14 -21.08
C ALA A 567 -12.61 -17.59 -20.56
N ARG A 568 -11.52 -18.27 -20.89
CA ARG A 568 -11.24 -19.64 -20.43
C ARG A 568 -11.07 -19.71 -18.93
N PHE A 569 -10.41 -18.72 -18.32
CA PHE A 569 -10.31 -18.61 -16.87
C PHE A 569 -11.69 -18.44 -16.23
N ALA A 570 -12.54 -17.58 -16.79
CA ALA A 570 -13.90 -17.38 -16.30
C ALA A 570 -14.77 -18.64 -16.43
N THR A 571 -14.62 -19.39 -17.52
CA THR A 571 -15.29 -20.69 -17.68
C THR A 571 -14.81 -21.71 -16.65
N ALA A 572 -13.50 -21.75 -16.37
CA ALA A 572 -12.92 -22.72 -15.45
C ALA A 572 -13.22 -22.42 -13.97
N THR A 573 -13.35 -21.14 -13.60
CA THR A 573 -13.44 -20.71 -12.19
C THR A 573 -14.78 -20.09 -11.80
N GLY A 574 -15.61 -19.70 -12.77
CA GLY A 574 -16.81 -18.89 -12.54
C GLY A 574 -16.52 -17.41 -12.24
N HIS A 575 -15.26 -16.98 -12.13
CA HIS A 575 -14.86 -15.60 -11.87
C HIS A 575 -14.50 -14.88 -13.17
N ARG A 576 -15.13 -13.73 -13.46
CA ARG A 576 -14.74 -12.88 -14.59
C ARG A 576 -13.59 -11.96 -14.17
N PRO A 577 -12.37 -12.13 -14.72
CA PRO A 577 -11.23 -11.27 -14.39
C PRO A 577 -11.47 -9.80 -14.71
N HIS A 578 -10.93 -8.92 -13.87
CA HIS A 578 -10.66 -7.55 -14.28
C HIS A 578 -9.38 -7.52 -15.14
N LEU A 579 -9.50 -7.01 -16.37
CA LEU A 579 -8.39 -6.85 -17.30
C LEU A 579 -7.84 -5.43 -17.22
N PHE A 580 -6.64 -5.29 -16.66
CA PHE A 580 -5.89 -4.04 -16.66
C PHE A 580 -5.19 -3.86 -18.01
N HIS A 581 -5.36 -2.69 -18.60
CA HIS A 581 -4.68 -2.28 -19.82
C HIS A 581 -4.43 -0.78 -19.82
N GLY A 582 -3.44 -0.34 -20.60
CA GLY A 582 -3.05 1.06 -20.65
C GLY A 582 -2.32 1.52 -19.37
N SER A 583 -2.09 2.83 -19.30
CA SER A 583 -1.29 3.44 -18.23
C SER A 583 -1.66 4.91 -18.06
N SER A 584 -1.31 5.46 -16.91
CA SER A 584 -1.57 6.87 -16.59
C SER A 584 -0.37 7.49 -15.85
N PRO A 585 -0.27 8.82 -15.76
CA PRO A 585 0.88 9.46 -15.13
C PRO A 585 0.88 9.24 -13.61
N GLY A 586 2.07 9.10 -13.03
CA GLY A 586 2.28 9.17 -11.59
C GLY A 586 1.90 10.54 -11.03
N ALA A 587 1.69 10.61 -9.72
CA ALA A 587 1.12 11.78 -9.04
C ALA A 587 1.94 13.06 -9.27
N ALA A 588 3.27 12.98 -9.33
CA ALA A 588 4.12 14.14 -9.60
C ALA A 588 3.96 14.72 -11.00
N HIS A 589 3.66 13.86 -11.98
CA HIS A 589 3.44 14.28 -13.37
C HIS A 589 2.01 14.81 -13.58
N PHE A 590 1.05 14.33 -12.80
CA PHE A 590 -0.30 14.88 -12.77
C PHE A 590 -0.36 16.21 -12.01
N ASP A 591 0.43 16.33 -10.94
CA ASP A 591 0.41 17.43 -9.97
C ASP A 591 -0.96 17.58 -9.30
N HIS A 592 -1.64 18.70 -9.51
CA HIS A 592 -2.98 18.95 -8.99
C HIS A 592 -3.83 19.73 -10.00
N LEU A 593 -5.14 19.69 -9.79
CA LEU A 593 -6.12 20.56 -10.44
C LEU A 593 -6.69 21.52 -9.39
N VAL A 594 -6.96 22.75 -9.81
CA VAL A 594 -7.74 23.72 -9.02
C VAL A 594 -9.16 23.73 -9.57
N VAL A 595 -10.11 23.28 -8.77
CA VAL A 595 -11.53 23.31 -9.10
C VAL A 595 -12.15 24.50 -8.40
N ARG A 596 -12.71 25.43 -9.18
CA ARG A 596 -13.32 26.66 -8.70
C ARG A 596 -14.84 26.61 -8.83
N PRO A 597 -15.55 27.36 -7.97
CA PRO A 597 -16.96 27.61 -8.18
C PRO A 597 -17.23 28.27 -9.55
N PRO A 598 -18.48 28.21 -10.02
CA PRO A 598 -18.92 28.77 -11.30
C PRO A 598 -18.48 30.21 -11.53
#